data_AF-A0A4Y2BLL1-F1
#
_entry.id   AF-A0A4Y2BLL1-F1
#
_cell.length_a   1.000
_cell.length_b   1.000
_cell.length_c   1.000
_cell.angle_alpha   90.00
_cell.angle_beta   90.00
_cell.angle_gamma   90.00
#
_symmetry.space_group_name_H-M   'P 1'
#
loop_
_entity.id
_entity.type
_entity.pdbx_description
1 polymer ?
#
loop_
_entity_poly.entity_id
_entity_poly.type
_entity_poly.pdbx_seq_one_letter_code
_entity_poly.pdbx_strand_id
1 'polypeptide(L)'
;MSGPRLTFEKGKFILKCYWNYANVAEVRRQYCRKFQADPPTRLTVNRIKDKFETNGTVQNVHRQSSGSSRTSTSFTSRESVLENYRQTSKKYVRQTSREIGIRKSSAYCIFKRCVNGNLHSNDGTCYQLK
;
A
#
# COMPACT_ATOMS: atom_id res chain seq x y z
N MET A 1 -21.61 7.05 -1.72
CA MET A 1 -22.12 5.68 -1.95
C MET A 1 -21.12 4.93 -2.82
N SER A 2 -20.37 3.97 -2.28
CA SER A 2 -19.49 3.12 -3.09
C SER A 2 -20.34 2.02 -3.73
N GLY A 3 -20.34 1.95 -5.07
CA GLY A 3 -21.07 0.92 -5.80
C GLY A 3 -20.59 -0.50 -5.44
N PRO A 4 -21.38 -1.53 -5.76
CA PRO A 4 -21.04 -2.93 -5.47
C PRO A 4 -19.64 -3.26 -6.00
N ARG A 5 -18.77 -3.70 -5.09
CA ARG A 5 -17.37 -3.99 -5.40
C ARG A 5 -17.28 -5.21 -6.31
N LEU A 6 -16.63 -5.05 -7.46
CA LEU A 6 -16.36 -6.15 -8.36
C LEU A 6 -15.43 -7.15 -7.65
N THR A 7 -15.86 -8.41 -7.54
CA THR A 7 -15.05 -9.47 -6.91
C THR A 7 -13.88 -9.87 -7.81
N PHE A 8 -12.84 -10.46 -7.21
CA PHE A 8 -11.65 -10.89 -7.94
C PHE A 8 -11.99 -11.87 -9.07
N GLU A 9 -12.84 -12.87 -8.80
CA GLU A 9 -13.30 -13.85 -9.80
C GLU A 9 -14.02 -13.20 -10.98
N LYS A 10 -14.90 -12.21 -10.70
CA LYS A 10 -15.61 -11.45 -11.72
C LYS A 10 -14.64 -10.64 -12.58
N GLY A 11 -13.66 -9.98 -11.96
CA GLY A 11 -12.61 -9.25 -12.68
C GLY A 11 -11.76 -10.14 -13.57
N LYS A 12 -11.30 -11.28 -13.04
CA LYS A 12 -10.48 -12.25 -13.77
C LYS A 12 -11.22 -12.77 -15.00
N PHE A 13 -12.51 -13.07 -14.84
CA PHE A 13 -13.35 -13.50 -15.95
C PHE A 13 -13.52 -12.41 -17.01
N ILE A 14 -13.79 -11.17 -16.61
CA ILE A 14 -13.91 -10.03 -17.53
C ILE A 14 -12.64 -9.87 -18.37
N LEU A 15 -11.46 -9.89 -17.73
CA LEU A 15 -10.18 -9.75 -18.41
C LEU A 15 -9.93 -10.92 -19.38
N LYS A 16 -10.20 -12.17 -18.96
CA LYS A 16 -10.07 -13.36 -19.81
C LYS A 16 -10.97 -13.28 -21.04
N CYS A 17 -12.22 -12.86 -20.88
CA CYS A 17 -13.14 -12.68 -22.00
C CYS A 17 -12.67 -11.54 -22.92
N TYR A 18 -12.17 -10.44 -22.37
CA TYR A 18 -11.68 -9.33 -23.18
C TYR A 18 -10.49 -9.75 -24.03
N TRP A 19 -9.57 -10.57 -23.51
CA TRP A 19 -8.44 -11.08 -24.29
C TRP A 19 -8.86 -11.99 -25.45
N ASN A 20 -9.91 -12.80 -25.25
CA ASN A 20 -10.38 -13.73 -26.28
C ASN A 20 -11.16 -13.05 -27.40
N TYR A 21 -11.94 -12.00 -27.10
CA TYR A 21 -12.88 -11.42 -28.05
C TYR A 21 -12.55 -9.98 -28.46
N ALA A 22 -11.71 -9.28 -27.70
CA ALA A 22 -11.42 -7.83 -27.83
C ALA A 22 -12.66 -6.91 -27.92
N ASN A 23 -13.84 -7.42 -27.56
CA ASN A 23 -15.13 -6.74 -27.74
C ASN A 23 -15.91 -6.68 -26.41
N VAL A 24 -16.22 -5.46 -25.97
CA VAL A 24 -16.94 -5.20 -24.72
C VAL A 24 -18.36 -5.76 -24.74
N ALA A 25 -19.05 -5.76 -25.89
CA ALA A 25 -20.40 -6.31 -26.00
C ALA A 25 -20.40 -7.82 -25.72
N GLU A 26 -19.42 -8.55 -26.25
CA GLU A 26 -19.26 -9.99 -26.01
C GLU A 26 -18.86 -10.29 -24.57
N VAL A 27 -17.98 -9.48 -23.98
CA VAL A 27 -17.65 -9.58 -22.55
C VAL A 27 -18.90 -9.47 -21.69
N ARG A 28 -19.80 -8.51 -21.99
CA ARG A 28 -21.07 -8.34 -21.26
C ARG A 28 -22.00 -9.54 -21.42
N ARG A 29 -22.16 -10.06 -22.65
CA ARG A 29 -22.97 -11.26 -22.93
C ARG A 29 -22.48 -12.48 -22.15
N GLN A 30 -21.18 -12.75 -22.23
CA GLN A 30 -20.57 -13.89 -21.53
C GLN A 30 -20.64 -13.73 -20.01
N TYR A 31 -20.50 -12.51 -19.51
CA TYR A 31 -20.65 -12.22 -18.09
C TYR A 31 -22.06 -12.52 -17.59
N CYS A 32 -23.10 -12.07 -18.31
CA CYS A 32 -24.48 -12.38 -17.97
C CYS A 32 -24.75 -13.89 -17.95
N ARG A 33 -24.26 -14.62 -18.96
CA ARG A 33 -24.42 -16.08 -19.03
C ARG A 33 -23.79 -16.80 -17.85
N LYS A 34 -22.59 -16.38 -17.43
CA LYS A 34 -21.84 -17.07 -16.37
C LYS A 34 -22.34 -16.73 -14.96
N PHE A 35 -22.60 -15.45 -14.70
CA PHE A 35 -22.87 -14.98 -13.34
C PHE A 35 -24.33 -14.64 -13.07
N GLN A 36 -25.21 -14.69 -14.09
CA GLN A 36 -26.64 -14.35 -13.99
C GLN A 36 -26.88 -13.02 -13.24
N ALA A 37 -26.00 -12.05 -13.49
CA ALA A 37 -25.97 -10.76 -12.80
C ALA A 37 -25.87 -9.62 -13.80
N ASP A 38 -26.13 -8.41 -13.32
CA ASP A 38 -26.03 -7.20 -14.14
C ASP A 38 -24.64 -7.10 -14.78
N PRO A 39 -24.57 -6.92 -16.11
CA PRO A 39 -23.31 -6.88 -16.81
C PRO A 39 -22.50 -5.66 -16.40
N PRO A 40 -21.17 -5.78 -16.34
CA PRO A 40 -20.31 -4.63 -16.08
C PRO A 40 -20.51 -3.57 -17.16
N THR A 41 -20.51 -2.30 -16.75
CA THR A 41 -20.54 -1.15 -17.66
C THR A 41 -19.27 -1.13 -18.52
N ARG A 42 -19.33 -0.53 -19.71
CA ARG A 42 -18.15 -0.36 -20.59
C ARG A 42 -16.97 0.28 -19.86
N LEU A 43 -17.24 1.31 -19.06
CA LEU A 43 -16.27 1.99 -18.22
C LEU A 43 -15.56 1.02 -17.26
N THR A 44 -16.31 0.11 -16.63
CA THR A 44 -15.78 -0.88 -15.68
C THR A 44 -14.86 -1.87 -16.38
N VAL A 45 -15.24 -2.35 -17.57
CA VAL A 45 -14.40 -3.25 -18.38
C VAL A 45 -13.08 -2.56 -18.75
N ASN A 46 -13.13 -1.33 -19.26
CA ASN A 46 -11.92 -0.57 -19.60
C ASN A 46 -11.05 -0.32 -18.37
N ARG A 47 -11.63 0.11 -17.24
CA ARG A 47 -10.89 0.30 -15.98
C ARG A 47 -10.16 -0.96 -15.51
N ILE A 48 -10.77 -2.14 -15.67
CA ILE A 48 -10.13 -3.41 -15.30
C ILE A 48 -8.95 -3.71 -16.23
N LYS A 49 -9.14 -3.51 -17.55
CA LYS A 49 -8.08 -3.66 -18.56
C LYS A 49 -6.91 -2.72 -18.25
N ASP A 50 -7.17 -1.42 -18.19
CA ASP A 50 -6.14 -0.40 -17.98
C ASP A 50 -5.40 -0.63 -16.66
N LYS A 51 -6.13 -1.02 -15.60
CA LYS A 51 -5.54 -1.36 -14.31
C LYS A 51 -4.61 -2.57 -14.40
N PHE A 52 -4.99 -3.59 -15.17
CA PHE A 52 -4.16 -4.77 -15.38
C PHE A 52 -2.93 -4.44 -16.24
N GLU A 53 -3.08 -3.67 -17.31
CA GLU A 53 -1.95 -3.20 -18.12
C GLU A 53 -0.96 -2.36 -17.30
N THR A 54 -1.46 -1.54 -16.39
CA THR A 54 -0.62 -0.68 -15.53
C THR A 54 0.06 -1.44 -14.40
N ASN A 55 -0.65 -2.34 -13.71
CA ASN A 55 -0.20 -2.92 -12.44
C ASN A 55 0.02 -4.44 -12.49
N GLY A 56 -0.30 -5.11 -13.60
CA GLY A 56 -0.26 -6.57 -13.73
C GLY A 56 -1.28 -7.31 -12.84
N THR A 57 -2.23 -6.62 -12.21
CA THR A 57 -3.17 -7.25 -11.27
C THR A 57 -4.61 -6.78 -11.43
N VAL A 58 -5.52 -7.74 -11.36
CA VAL A 58 -6.98 -7.53 -11.35
C VAL A 58 -7.51 -7.32 -9.93
N GLN A 59 -6.71 -7.71 -8.92
CA GLN A 59 -7.13 -7.57 -7.54
C GLN A 59 -7.37 -6.10 -7.24
N ASN A 60 -8.47 -5.84 -6.51
CA ASN A 60 -8.58 -4.56 -5.84
C ASN A 60 -7.63 -4.56 -4.66
N VAL A 61 -6.33 -4.42 -4.96
CA VAL A 61 -5.35 -4.02 -3.98
C VAL A 61 -5.89 -2.69 -3.48
N HIS A 62 -6.49 -2.72 -2.30
CA HIS A 62 -6.66 -1.51 -1.53
C HIS A 62 -5.21 -1.06 -1.38
N ARG A 63 -4.77 -0.17 -2.27
CA ARG A 63 -3.54 0.59 -2.10
C ARG A 63 -3.80 1.18 -0.73
N GLN A 64 -3.22 0.53 0.29
CA GLN A 64 -3.53 0.85 1.65
C GLN A 64 -3.33 2.35 1.66
N SER A 65 -4.39 3.09 1.94
CA SER A 65 -4.26 4.47 2.33
C SER A 65 -3.61 4.42 3.71
N SER A 66 -2.39 3.87 3.79
CA SER A 66 -1.43 4.10 4.84
C SER A 66 -1.17 5.58 4.69
N GLY A 67 -1.99 6.36 5.39
CA GLY A 67 -2.09 7.81 5.23
C GLY A 67 -0.69 8.38 5.04
N SER A 68 -0.53 9.15 3.96
CA SER A 68 0.71 9.80 3.56
C SER A 68 1.61 9.98 4.76
N SER A 69 2.80 9.36 4.74
CA SER A 69 3.79 9.45 5.81
C SER A 69 3.75 10.86 6.36
N ARG A 70 3.35 11.03 7.64
CA ARG A 70 3.32 12.36 8.26
C ARG A 70 4.67 13.00 7.96
N THR A 71 4.68 14.23 7.45
CA THR A 71 5.87 14.93 6.94
C THR A 71 7.05 14.88 7.92
N SER A 72 6.78 14.70 9.22
CA SER A 72 7.77 14.54 10.27
C SER A 72 8.49 13.18 10.34
N THR A 73 8.12 12.20 9.53
CA THR A 73 8.80 10.91 9.34
C THR A 73 9.31 10.77 7.91
N SER A 74 9.98 11.81 7.39
CA SER A 74 10.76 11.67 6.16
C SER A 74 11.88 10.67 6.37
N PHE A 75 12.40 10.11 5.28
CA PHE A 75 13.53 9.17 5.33
C PHE A 75 14.74 9.81 6.06
N THR A 76 15.04 11.06 5.73
CA THR A 76 16.13 11.84 6.34
C THR A 76 15.96 12.05 7.84
N SER A 77 14.78 12.46 8.31
CA SER A 77 14.55 12.67 9.74
C SER A 77 14.59 11.36 10.52
N ARG A 78 14.13 10.26 9.91
CA ARG A 78 14.22 8.91 10.49
C ARG A 78 15.67 8.46 10.63
N GLU A 79 16.47 8.64 9.59
CA GLU A 79 17.88 8.23 9.57
C GLU A 79 18.71 9.03 10.59
N SER A 80 18.54 10.35 10.67
CA SER A 80 19.21 11.17 11.68
C SER A 80 18.83 10.78 13.11
N VAL A 81 17.56 10.42 13.37
CA VAL A 81 17.10 9.96 14.69
C VAL A 81 17.74 8.63 15.07
N LEU A 82 17.85 7.71 14.11
CA LEU A 82 18.46 6.40 14.33
C LEU A 82 19.97 6.49 14.53
N GLU A 83 20.66 7.30 13.73
CA GLU A 83 22.11 7.48 13.85
C GLU A 83 22.48 8.12 15.19
N ASN A 84 21.75 9.17 15.61
CA ASN A 84 21.94 9.79 16.92
C ASN A 84 21.72 8.80 18.08
N TYR A 85 20.73 7.90 17.94
CA TYR A 85 20.47 6.86 18.92
C TYR A 85 21.58 5.79 18.95
N ARG A 86 22.10 5.36 17.79
CA ARG A 86 23.23 4.42 17.70
C ARG A 86 24.46 4.96 18.42
N GLN A 87 24.75 6.25 18.22
CA GLN A 87 25.89 6.91 18.86
C GLN A 87 25.68 7.06 20.38
N THR A 88 24.44 7.14 20.84
CA THR A 88 24.12 7.36 22.25
C THR A 88 22.93 6.54 22.69
N SER A 89 23.19 5.28 23.05
CA SER A 89 22.20 4.28 23.44
C SER A 89 21.28 4.66 24.62
N LYS A 90 21.55 5.79 25.30
CA LYS A 90 20.82 6.30 26.47
C LYS A 90 20.17 7.67 26.29
N LYS A 91 20.18 8.29 25.10
CA LYS A 91 19.56 9.61 24.95
C LYS A 91 18.03 9.52 25.00
N TYR A 92 17.44 10.36 25.86
CA TYR A 92 15.99 10.52 25.96
C TYR A 92 15.44 11.18 24.70
N VAL A 93 14.23 10.77 24.27
CA VAL A 93 13.50 11.32 23.11
C VAL A 93 13.46 12.85 23.07
N ARG A 94 13.42 13.50 24.25
CA ARG A 94 13.42 14.97 24.38
C ARG A 94 14.74 15.60 23.92
N GLN A 95 15.87 14.95 24.18
CA GLN A 95 17.19 15.42 23.79
C GLN A 95 17.38 15.28 22.27
N THR A 96 17.09 14.10 21.72
CA THR A 96 17.15 13.83 20.27
C THR A 96 16.24 14.76 19.47
N SER A 97 15.04 15.07 19.99
CA SER A 97 14.13 16.05 19.40
C SER A 97 14.74 17.46 19.29
N ARG A 98 15.49 17.90 20.31
CA ARG A 98 16.17 19.20 20.30
C ARG A 98 17.35 19.22 19.34
N GLU A 99 18.16 18.16 19.33
CA GLU A 99 19.35 18.07 18.49
C GLU A 99 19.01 17.99 16.99
N ILE A 100 17.91 17.32 16.64
CA ILE A 100 17.49 17.12 15.25
C ILE A 100 16.49 18.19 14.78
N GLY A 101 15.97 19.02 15.70
CA GLY A 101 15.00 20.06 15.36
C GLY A 101 13.62 19.53 14.96
N ILE A 102 13.24 18.34 15.42
CA ILE A 102 11.92 17.73 15.15
C ILE A 102 11.02 17.78 16.39
N ARG A 103 9.69 17.77 16.19
CA ARG A 103 8.74 17.70 17.32
C ARG A 103 8.94 16.42 18.14
N LYS A 104 8.91 16.53 19.47
CA LYS A 104 9.05 15.40 20.42
C LYS A 104 8.13 14.23 20.09
N SER A 105 6.86 14.52 19.75
CA SER A 105 5.89 13.48 19.37
C SER A 105 6.28 12.74 18.10
N SER A 106 6.98 13.39 17.16
CA SER A 106 7.46 12.76 15.94
C SER A 106 8.69 11.90 16.20
N ALA A 107 9.65 12.40 16.99
CA ALA A 107 10.78 11.60 17.47
C ALA A 107 10.29 10.34 18.21
N TYR A 108 9.32 10.48 19.11
CA TYR A 108 8.69 9.37 19.82
C TYR A 108 8.04 8.35 18.87
N CYS A 109 7.26 8.80 17.87
CA CYS A 109 6.66 7.90 16.89
C CYS A 109 7.71 7.16 16.06
N ILE A 110 8.82 7.82 15.69
CA ILE A 110 9.94 7.19 14.98
C ILE A 110 10.57 6.12 15.86
N PHE A 111 10.90 6.45 17.12
CA PHE A 111 11.44 5.50 18.08
C PHE A 111 10.52 4.30 18.29
N LYS A 112 9.23 4.53 18.58
CA LYS A 112 8.25 3.46 18.78
C LYS A 112 8.12 2.55 17.57
N ARG A 113 8.19 3.10 16.35
CA ARG A 113 8.12 2.31 15.10
C ARG A 113 9.39 1.55 14.78
N CYS A 114 10.56 2.07 15.14
CA CYS A 114 11.84 1.43 14.83
C CYS A 114 12.31 0.45 15.92
N VAL A 115 11.92 0.68 17.18
CA VAL A 115 12.34 -0.14 18.33
C VAL A 115 11.33 -1.26 18.63
N ASN A 116 10.01 -1.01 18.50
CA ASN A 116 8.98 -2.01 18.81
C ASN A 116 8.32 -2.63 17.56
N GLY A 117 8.65 -2.13 16.37
CA GLY A 117 8.15 -2.67 15.11
C GLY A 117 9.29 -3.33 14.35
N ASN A 118 9.23 -4.66 14.20
CA ASN A 118 9.96 -5.40 13.19
C ASN A 118 9.67 -4.82 11.79
N LEU A 119 10.36 -3.76 11.42
CA LEU A 119 10.61 -3.42 10.04
C LEU A 119 11.89 -4.14 9.68
N HIS A 120 11.74 -5.23 8.93
CA HIS A 120 12.84 -5.83 8.19
C HIS A 120 13.50 -4.71 7.38
N SER A 121 14.69 -4.27 7.80
CA SER A 121 15.67 -3.76 6.84
C SER A 121 15.94 -4.87 5.83
N ASN A 122 16.20 -4.50 4.58
CA ASN A 122 16.61 -5.43 3.51
C ASN A 122 17.96 -6.13 3.78
N ASP A 123 18.53 -5.89 4.96
CA ASP A 123 19.90 -6.22 5.34
C ASP A 123 19.94 -7.34 6.40
N GLY A 124 18.79 -7.87 6.82
CA GLY A 124 18.70 -9.11 7.60
C GLY A 124 19.22 -9.06 9.04
N THR A 125 19.67 -7.91 9.56
CA THR A 125 20.20 -7.81 10.93
C THR A 125 19.10 -7.57 11.96
N CYS A 126 18.76 -8.62 12.69
CA CYS A 126 17.92 -8.58 13.89
C CYS A 126 18.81 -8.28 15.10
N TYR A 127 18.68 -7.10 15.70
CA TYR A 127 19.38 -6.76 16.95
C TYR A 127 18.54 -7.20 18.15
N GLN A 128 18.89 -8.34 18.74
CA GLN A 128 18.40 -8.78 20.05
C GLN A 128 19.07 -7.95 21.16
N LEU A 129 18.28 -7.39 22.07
CA LEU A 129 18.76 -6.73 23.29
C LEU A 129 19.17 -7.79 24.33
N LYS A 130 20.38 -7.65 24.89
CA LYS A 130 20.74 -8.18 26.21
C LYS A 130 20.41 -7.15 27.27
#